data_AF-A0A8T0RGL4-F1
#
_entry.id   AF-A0A8T0RGL4-F1
#
_cell.length_a   1.000
_cell.length_b   1.000
_cell.length_c   1.000
_cell.angle_alpha   90.00
_cell.angle_beta   90.00
_cell.angle_gamma   90.00
#
_symmetry.space_group_name_H-M   'P 1'
#
loop_
_entity.id
_entity.type
_entity.pdbx_description
1 polymer ?
#
loop_
_entity_poly.entity_id
_entity_poly.type
_entity_poly.pdbx_seq_one_letter_code
_entity_poly.pdbx_strand_id
1 'polypeptide(L)'
;MVVYQRVDGLNRNADEPVLSECCRLLLLRLIRMVIDFFDSNLCFDAFTFNDIMIDLAYDNVPRLVTGLTTNTATPGGIDRNLSSLVDVIEKGILSRSSGLPHDLTELFKLMRNNGHKNIDIINVHSSLIPLENVRELFLRMHSEYFDLKKSSPTDYITVSQGIIFPAGWELKIQSNK
;
A
#
# COMPACT_ATOMS: atom_id res chain seq x y z
N MET A 1 33.16 -3.78 14.05
CA MET A 1 31.95 -4.20 14.80
C MET A 1 31.17 -2.94 15.10
N VAL A 2 30.24 -2.56 14.21
CA VAL A 2 29.46 -1.32 14.37
C VAL A 2 28.20 -1.69 15.14
N VAL A 3 28.15 -1.25 16.39
CA VAL A 3 26.98 -1.34 17.27
C VAL A 3 26.01 -0.25 16.83
N TYR A 4 24.85 -0.63 16.28
CA TYR A 4 23.76 0.32 16.06
C TYR A 4 23.18 0.71 17.42
N GLN A 5 23.48 1.94 17.87
CA GLN A 5 22.77 2.57 18.97
C GLN A 5 21.32 2.81 18.54
N ARG A 6 20.40 2.23 19.31
CA ARG A 6 18.98 2.54 19.27
C ARG A 6 18.82 4.01 19.68
N VAL A 7 18.47 4.87 18.73
CA VAL A 7 18.17 6.27 19.02
C VAL A 7 16.74 6.34 19.56
N ASP A 8 16.61 6.13 20.87
CA ASP A 8 15.41 6.46 21.62
C ASP A 8 15.30 8.00 21.70
N GLY A 9 14.38 8.58 20.93
CA GLY A 9 14.18 10.04 20.92
C GLY A 9 13.41 10.58 19.73
N LEU A 10 12.25 10.02 19.41
CA LEU A 10 11.30 10.66 18.48
C LEU A 10 10.31 11.50 19.27
N ASN A 11 10.41 12.81 19.10
CA ASN A 11 9.41 13.79 19.50
C ASN A 11 8.11 13.46 18.75
N ARG A 12 7.11 12.97 19.48
CA ARG A 12 5.83 12.46 18.99
C ARG A 12 4.94 13.62 18.54
N ASN A 13 4.99 13.97 17.26
CA ASN A 13 3.87 14.66 16.62
C ASN A 13 2.87 13.58 16.21
N ALA A 14 1.88 13.31 17.09
CA ALA A 14 0.78 12.35 16.96
C ALA A 14 1.18 10.95 16.45
N ASP A 15 1.13 9.94 17.32
CA ASP A 15 1.37 8.53 17.02
C ASP A 15 0.52 8.07 15.82
N GLU A 16 1.07 8.15 14.60
CA GLU A 16 0.41 7.62 13.41
C GLU A 16 0.20 6.12 13.62
N PRO A 17 -1.01 5.58 13.39
CA PRO A 17 -1.28 4.17 13.61
C PRO A 17 -0.36 3.34 12.71
N VAL A 18 0.53 2.55 13.33
CA VAL A 18 1.41 1.63 12.62
C VAL A 18 0.77 0.25 12.55
N LEU A 19 0.46 -0.23 11.35
CA LEU A 19 0.03 -1.61 11.17
C LEU A 19 1.18 -2.59 11.44
N SER A 20 0.83 -3.70 12.11
CA SER A 20 1.74 -4.84 12.26
C SER A 20 2.13 -5.42 10.91
N GLU A 21 3.32 -6.03 10.84
CA GLU A 21 3.83 -6.67 9.64
C GLU A 21 2.89 -7.76 9.10
N CYS A 22 2.35 -8.61 9.97
CA CYS A 22 1.37 -9.62 9.59
C CYS A 22 0.12 -9.01 8.93
N CYS A 23 -0.34 -7.85 9.42
CA CYS A 23 -1.46 -7.15 8.82
C CYS A 23 -1.10 -6.60 7.44
N ARG A 24 0.07 -5.95 7.29
CA ARG A 24 0.55 -5.46 5.99
C ARG A 24 0.69 -6.58 4.95
N LEU A 25 1.25 -7.72 5.36
CA LEU A 25 1.39 -8.90 4.49
C LEU A 25 0.03 -9.48 4.09
N LEU A 26 -0.94 -9.53 5.01
CA LEU A 26 -2.30 -9.96 4.68
C LEU A 26 -2.96 -9.03 3.66
N LEU A 27 -2.84 -7.71 3.83
CA LEU A 27 -3.36 -6.72 2.90
C LEU A 27 -2.73 -6.86 1.51
N LEU A 28 -1.40 -6.98 1.45
CA LEU A 28 -0.66 -7.24 0.22
C LEU A 28 -1.19 -8.48 -0.49
N ARG A 29 -1.33 -9.60 0.23
CA ARG A 29 -1.79 -10.87 -0.35
C ARG A 29 -3.23 -10.80 -0.85
N LEU A 30 -4.12 -10.10 -0.15
CA LEU A 30 -5.50 -9.91 -0.58
C LEU A 30 -5.61 -9.08 -1.86
N ILE A 31 -4.90 -7.96 -1.90
CA ILE A 31 -4.87 -7.09 -3.08
C ILE A 31 -4.27 -7.84 -4.27
N ARG A 32 -3.15 -8.52 -4.05
CA ARG A 32 -2.49 -9.29 -5.10
C ARG A 32 -3.38 -10.39 -5.65
N MET A 33 -4.05 -11.14 -4.78
CA MET A 33 -4.98 -12.17 -5.19
C MET A 33 -6.06 -11.62 -6.13
N VAL A 34 -6.70 -10.50 -5.78
CA VAL A 34 -7.74 -9.91 -6.64
C VAL A 34 -7.18 -9.41 -7.97
N ILE A 35 -5.97 -8.81 -7.95
CA ILE A 35 -5.31 -8.35 -9.17
C ILE A 35 -4.92 -9.50 -10.09
N ASP A 36 -4.48 -10.64 -9.56
CA ASP A 36 -4.11 -11.80 -10.38
C ASP A 36 -5.33 -12.33 -11.19
N PHE A 37 -6.57 -12.14 -10.70
CA PHE A 37 -7.77 -12.40 -11.50
C PHE A 37 -7.92 -11.39 -12.65
N PHE A 38 -7.69 -10.11 -12.40
CA PHE A 38 -7.74 -9.08 -13.45
C PHE A 38 -6.70 -9.33 -14.53
N ASP A 39 -5.47 -9.71 -14.14
CA ASP A 39 -4.39 -10.10 -15.07
C ASP A 39 -4.80 -11.31 -15.92
N SER A 40 -5.66 -12.18 -15.37
CA SER A 40 -6.27 -13.32 -16.08
C SER A 40 -7.53 -12.94 -16.87
N ASN A 41 -7.84 -11.65 -17.02
CA ASN A 41 -9.05 -11.11 -17.65
C ASN A 41 -10.36 -11.56 -16.99
N LEU A 42 -10.34 -11.76 -15.67
CA LEU A 42 -11.48 -12.17 -14.86
C LEU A 42 -11.80 -11.14 -13.77
N CYS A 43 -13.06 -10.98 -13.42
CA CYS A 43 -13.49 -10.30 -12.20
C CYS A 43 -14.67 -11.04 -11.56
N PHE A 44 -14.83 -10.90 -10.25
CA PHE A 44 -15.94 -11.50 -9.51
C PHE A 44 -17.24 -10.76 -9.77
N ASP A 45 -18.35 -11.49 -9.84
CA ASP A 45 -19.69 -10.89 -9.97
C ASP A 45 -20.13 -10.18 -8.70
N ALA A 46 -19.87 -10.85 -7.57
CA ALA A 46 -20.03 -10.36 -6.23
C ALA A 46 -18.79 -10.78 -5.43
N PHE A 47 -18.24 -9.85 -4.66
CA PHE A 47 -17.09 -10.09 -3.80
C PHE A 47 -17.34 -9.45 -2.45
N THR A 48 -17.37 -10.28 -1.40
CA THR A 48 -17.70 -9.88 -0.04
C THR A 48 -16.74 -10.51 0.96
N PHE A 49 -16.86 -10.11 2.24
CA PHE A 49 -16.01 -10.63 3.30
C PHE A 49 -16.16 -12.15 3.49
N ASN A 50 -17.37 -12.69 3.27
CA ASN A 50 -17.66 -14.12 3.45
C ASN A 50 -16.98 -15.00 2.40
N ASP A 51 -16.48 -14.40 1.33
CA ASP A 51 -15.83 -15.09 0.22
C ASP A 51 -14.33 -15.31 0.45
N ILE A 52 -13.82 -14.83 1.59
CA ILE A 52 -12.41 -14.93 1.98
C ILE A 52 -12.30 -15.79 3.23
N MET A 53 -11.45 -16.80 3.14
CA MET A 53 -10.99 -17.60 4.27
C MET A 53 -9.53 -17.27 4.54
N ILE A 54 -9.17 -16.98 5.79
CA ILE A 54 -7.77 -16.78 6.20
C ILE A 54 -7.28 -18.07 6.83
N ASP A 55 -6.26 -18.67 6.22
CA ASP A 55 -5.64 -19.89 6.72
C ASP A 55 -4.69 -19.58 7.87
N LEU A 56 -5.17 -19.73 9.11
CA LEU A 56 -4.39 -19.45 10.32
C LEU A 56 -3.23 -20.44 10.53
N ALA A 57 -3.23 -21.59 9.84
CA ALA A 57 -2.18 -22.59 9.96
C ALA A 57 -1.00 -22.34 8.99
N TYR A 58 -1.20 -21.52 7.95
CA TYR A 58 -0.20 -21.24 6.92
C TYR A 58 -0.03 -19.74 6.73
N ASP A 59 0.71 -19.09 7.64
CA ASP A 59 1.13 -17.69 7.57
C ASP A 59 0.00 -16.67 7.30
N ASN A 60 -1.25 -16.96 7.67
CA ASN A 60 -2.41 -16.12 7.35
C ASN A 60 -2.57 -15.86 5.85
N VAL A 61 -2.32 -16.87 5.00
CA VAL A 61 -2.57 -16.77 3.56
C VAL A 61 -4.10 -16.68 3.33
N PRO A 62 -4.59 -15.59 2.71
CA PRO A 62 -5.99 -15.50 2.32
C PRO A 62 -6.26 -16.49 1.19
N ARG A 63 -7.45 -17.08 1.18
CA ARG A 63 -7.95 -17.98 0.14
C ARG A 63 -9.38 -17.61 -0.20
N LEU A 64 -9.78 -17.82 -1.45
CA LEU A 64 -11.17 -17.69 -1.85
C LEU A 64 -11.97 -18.90 -1.42
N VAL A 65 -13.20 -18.67 -0.99
CA VAL A 65 -14.17 -19.73 -0.79
C VAL A 65 -14.57 -20.31 -2.15
N THR A 66 -14.63 -21.64 -2.24
CA THR A 66 -15.00 -22.34 -3.47
C THR A 66 -16.42 -21.99 -3.90
N GLY A 67 -16.61 -21.63 -5.18
CA GLY A 67 -17.92 -21.38 -5.76
C GLY A 67 -18.21 -19.93 -6.19
N LEU A 68 -17.25 -19.02 -6.03
CA LEU A 68 -17.34 -17.67 -6.60
C LEU A 68 -17.49 -17.73 -8.12
N THR A 69 -18.46 -17.00 -8.64
CA THR A 69 -18.61 -16.81 -10.08
C THR A 69 -17.72 -15.67 -10.55
N THR A 70 -17.05 -15.91 -11.66
CA THR A 70 -16.21 -14.92 -12.34
C THR A 70 -16.75 -14.67 -13.73
N ASN A 71 -16.71 -13.41 -14.15
CA ASN A 71 -17.00 -12.97 -15.50
C ASN A 71 -15.79 -12.27 -16.11
N THR A 72 -15.85 -12.00 -17.42
CA THR A 72 -14.81 -11.26 -18.12
C THR A 72 -14.57 -9.89 -17.47
N ALA A 73 -13.30 -9.55 -17.27
CA ALA A 73 -12.92 -8.25 -16.73
C ALA A 73 -13.43 -7.10 -17.61
N THR A 74 -14.19 -6.21 -16.99
CA THR A 74 -14.59 -4.92 -17.59
C THR A 74 -14.14 -3.79 -16.67
N PRO A 75 -13.91 -2.57 -17.18
CA PRO A 75 -13.54 -1.43 -16.33
C PRO A 75 -14.46 -1.25 -15.10
N GLY A 76 -15.78 -1.32 -15.32
CA GLY A 76 -16.75 -1.22 -14.22
C GLY A 76 -16.81 -2.45 -13.30
N GLY A 77 -16.43 -3.63 -13.79
CA GLY A 77 -16.27 -4.83 -12.97
C GLY A 77 -15.05 -4.74 -12.05
N ILE A 78 -13.92 -4.31 -12.60
CA ILE A 78 -12.67 -4.07 -11.87
C ILE A 78 -12.87 -3.02 -10.78
N ASP A 79 -13.45 -1.86 -11.12
CA ASP A 79 -13.72 -0.79 -10.14
C ASP A 79 -14.59 -1.28 -8.99
N ARG A 80 -15.63 -2.06 -9.30
CA ARG A 80 -16.52 -2.65 -8.29
C ARG A 80 -15.76 -3.63 -7.40
N ASN A 81 -14.96 -4.51 -7.98
CA ASN A 81 -14.18 -5.51 -7.25
C ASN A 81 -13.16 -4.85 -6.31
N LEU A 82 -12.43 -3.83 -6.79
CA LEU A 82 -11.48 -3.06 -5.99
C LEU A 82 -12.19 -2.31 -4.86
N SER A 83 -13.32 -1.67 -5.13
CA SER A 83 -14.12 -0.99 -4.10
C SER A 83 -14.64 -1.98 -3.05
N SER A 84 -15.19 -3.13 -3.48
CA SER A 84 -15.60 -4.23 -2.60
C SER A 84 -14.44 -4.76 -1.76
N LEU A 85 -13.24 -4.89 -2.32
CA LEU A 85 -12.06 -5.32 -1.59
C LEU A 85 -11.67 -4.31 -0.50
N VAL A 86 -11.71 -3.01 -0.78
CA VAL A 86 -11.46 -1.99 0.25
C VAL A 86 -12.48 -2.12 1.38
N ASP A 87 -13.76 -2.32 1.05
CA ASP A 87 -14.82 -2.52 2.04
C ASP A 87 -14.59 -3.76 2.92
N VAL A 88 -14.15 -4.87 2.32
CA VAL A 88 -13.74 -6.09 3.05
C VAL A 88 -12.60 -5.80 4.01
N ILE A 89 -11.59 -5.06 3.57
CA ILE A 89 -10.41 -4.74 4.37
C ILE A 89 -10.80 -3.84 5.55
N GLU A 90 -11.53 -2.76 5.30
CA GLU A 90 -11.93 -1.80 6.33
C GLU A 90 -12.88 -2.44 7.35
N LYS A 91 -13.92 -3.15 6.89
CA LYS A 91 -14.97 -3.72 7.76
C LYS A 91 -14.58 -5.04 8.40
N GLY A 92 -13.70 -5.81 7.77
CA GLY A 92 -13.25 -7.10 8.28
C GLY A 92 -11.97 -6.97 9.08
N ILE A 93 -10.88 -6.68 8.38
CA ILE A 93 -9.51 -6.79 8.88
C ILE A 93 -9.15 -5.63 9.81
N LEU A 94 -9.52 -4.42 9.41
CA LEU A 94 -9.16 -3.19 10.12
C LEU A 94 -10.24 -2.70 11.07
N SER A 95 -11.32 -3.46 11.25
CA SER A 95 -12.48 -3.11 12.08
C SER A 95 -12.15 -2.74 13.53
N ARG A 96 -11.02 -3.23 14.06
CA ARG A 96 -10.54 -2.97 15.43
C ARG A 96 -9.29 -2.09 15.49
N SER A 97 -8.83 -1.55 14.36
CA SER A 97 -7.64 -0.70 14.33
C SER A 97 -7.99 0.69 14.85
N SER A 98 -7.11 1.27 15.67
CA SER A 98 -7.29 2.62 16.25
C SER A 98 -7.16 3.75 15.23
N GLY A 99 -6.79 3.42 13.99
CA GLY A 99 -6.73 4.32 12.85
C GLY A 99 -6.04 3.65 11.66
N LEU A 100 -6.22 4.21 10.47
CA LEU A 100 -5.57 3.79 9.23
C LEU A 100 -4.31 4.62 9.01
N PRO A 101 -3.15 4.00 8.73
CA PRO A 101 -1.98 4.75 8.24
C PRO A 101 -2.36 5.58 7.01
N HIS A 102 -1.74 6.75 6.86
CA HIS A 102 -2.05 7.66 5.76
C HIS A 102 -1.81 7.00 4.40
N ASP A 103 -0.70 6.29 4.24
CA ASP A 103 -0.35 5.59 2.98
C ASP A 103 -1.41 4.56 2.57
N LEU A 104 -2.09 3.91 3.52
CA LEU A 104 -3.20 3.00 3.19
C LEU A 104 -4.46 3.76 2.79
N THR A 105 -4.69 4.93 3.37
CA THR A 105 -5.80 5.80 2.98
C THR A 105 -5.67 6.24 1.53
N GLU A 106 -4.45 6.61 1.09
CA GLU A 106 -4.19 6.97 -0.30
C GLU A 106 -4.33 5.77 -1.25
N LEU A 107 -3.84 4.60 -0.86
CA LEU A 107 -4.07 3.37 -1.63
C LEU A 107 -5.57 3.09 -1.82
N PHE A 108 -6.37 3.19 -0.75
CA PHE A 108 -7.80 2.94 -0.81
C PHE A 108 -8.53 3.95 -1.68
N LYS A 109 -8.08 5.21 -1.72
CA LYS A 109 -8.59 6.21 -2.66
C LYS A 109 -8.31 5.82 -4.10
N LEU A 110 -7.10 5.34 -4.42
CA LEU A 110 -6.75 4.87 -5.77
C LEU A 110 -7.62 3.70 -6.20
N MET A 111 -7.86 2.74 -5.30
CA MET A 111 -8.70 1.57 -5.55
C MET A 111 -10.18 1.93 -5.77
N ARG A 112 -10.71 2.90 -5.02
CA ARG A 112 -12.12 3.34 -5.12
C ARG A 112 -12.38 4.28 -6.31
N ASN A 113 -11.41 5.12 -6.68
CA ASN A 113 -11.60 6.17 -7.67
C ASN A 113 -10.99 5.80 -9.03
N ASN A 114 -11.77 5.13 -9.88
CA ASN A 114 -11.32 4.60 -11.18
C ASN A 114 -10.14 3.62 -11.02
N GLY A 115 -10.28 2.65 -10.11
CA GLY A 115 -9.25 1.66 -9.82
C GLY A 115 -8.70 0.96 -11.07
N HIS A 116 -9.53 0.69 -12.08
CA HIS A 116 -9.09 0.12 -13.36
C HIS A 116 -8.02 0.95 -14.09
N LYS A 117 -8.02 2.29 -13.93
CA LYS A 117 -6.99 3.18 -14.51
C LYS A 117 -5.73 3.25 -13.64
N ASN A 118 -5.88 2.93 -12.36
CA ASN A 118 -4.81 3.03 -11.37
C ASN A 118 -4.17 1.67 -11.05
N ILE A 119 -4.51 0.58 -11.76
CA ILE A 119 -4.02 -0.79 -11.46
C ILE A 119 -2.49 -0.81 -11.34
N ASP A 120 -1.78 -0.17 -12.27
CA ASP A 120 -0.31 -0.17 -12.26
C ASP A 120 0.23 0.51 -11.01
N ILE A 121 -0.40 1.61 -10.58
CA ILE A 121 -0.02 2.36 -9.38
C ILE A 121 -0.36 1.56 -8.11
N ILE A 122 -1.54 0.93 -8.07
CA ILE A 122 -2.00 0.08 -6.96
C ILE A 122 -1.02 -1.09 -6.76
N ASN A 123 -0.58 -1.73 -7.85
CA ASN A 123 0.34 -2.88 -7.83
C ASN A 123 1.70 -2.57 -7.19
N VAL A 124 2.18 -1.34 -7.34
CA VAL A 124 3.51 -0.92 -6.86
C VAL A 124 3.44 0.04 -5.67
N HIS A 125 2.25 0.21 -5.08
CA HIS A 125 2.04 1.19 -4.03
C HIS A 125 2.91 0.90 -2.79
N SER A 126 3.53 1.94 -2.24
CA SER A 126 4.51 1.83 -1.15
C SER A 126 3.96 1.14 0.10
N SER A 127 2.67 1.32 0.39
CA SER A 127 1.98 0.68 1.52
C SER A 127 1.93 -0.85 1.45
N LEU A 128 2.18 -1.44 0.27
CA LEU A 128 2.21 -2.88 0.03
C LEU A 128 3.63 -3.46 0.14
N ILE A 129 4.65 -2.61 0.33
CA ILE A 129 6.05 -3.06 0.37
C ILE A 129 6.36 -3.61 1.77
N PRO A 130 6.85 -4.86 1.88
CA PRO A 130 7.30 -5.42 3.15
C PRO A 130 8.34 -4.53 3.82
N LEU A 131 8.31 -4.44 5.16
CA LEU A 131 9.19 -3.54 5.91
C LEU A 131 10.68 -3.77 5.61
N GLU A 132 11.05 -5.03 5.41
CA GLU A 132 12.41 -5.47 5.05
C GLU A 132 12.90 -4.84 3.74
N ASN A 133 11.98 -4.53 2.82
CA ASN A 133 12.27 -3.99 1.49
C ASN A 133 12.13 -2.46 1.42
N VAL A 134 11.73 -1.79 2.51
CA VAL A 134 11.53 -0.33 2.53
C VAL A 134 12.82 0.42 2.23
N ARG A 135 13.98 -0.11 2.65
CA ARG A 135 15.28 0.50 2.33
C ARG A 135 15.57 0.48 0.82
N GLU A 136 15.31 -0.64 0.17
CA GLU A 136 15.51 -0.79 -1.27
C GLU A 136 14.53 0.11 -2.05
N LEU A 137 13.27 0.18 -1.62
CA LEU A 137 12.29 1.13 -2.15
C LEU A 137 12.80 2.57 -2.06
N PHE A 138 13.29 2.99 -0.88
CA PHE A 138 13.82 4.34 -0.69
C PHE A 138 14.96 4.64 -1.66
N LEU A 139 15.90 3.71 -1.83
CA LEU A 139 17.02 3.88 -2.76
C LEU A 139 16.56 4.02 -4.21
N ARG A 140 15.56 3.24 -4.63
CA ARG A 140 14.98 3.34 -5.97
C ARG A 140 14.26 4.66 -6.17
N MET A 141 13.37 5.05 -5.25
CA MET A 141 12.67 6.34 -5.30
C MET A 141 13.65 7.52 -5.33
N HIS A 142 14.71 7.44 -4.52
CA HIS A 142 15.78 8.44 -4.52
C HIS A 142 16.46 8.49 -5.90
N SER A 143 16.84 7.35 -6.48
CA SER A 143 17.47 7.32 -7.81
C SER A 143 16.56 7.94 -8.86
N GLU A 144 15.31 7.47 -8.96
CA GLU A 144 14.32 7.97 -9.92
C GLU A 144 14.08 9.47 -9.79
N TYR A 145 13.98 9.98 -8.56
CA TYR A 145 13.82 11.41 -8.30
C TYR A 145 15.02 12.24 -8.77
N PHE A 146 16.25 11.77 -8.56
CA PHE A 146 17.45 12.47 -9.04
C PHE A 146 17.69 12.30 -10.53
N ASP A 147 17.21 11.22 -11.14
CA ASP A 147 17.23 11.03 -12.58
C ASP A 147 16.19 11.92 -13.27
N LEU A 148 15.01 12.13 -12.67
CA LEU A 148 14.01 13.13 -13.10
C LEU A 148 14.62 14.53 -13.22
N LYS A 149 15.50 14.91 -12.28
CA LYS A 149 16.20 16.21 -12.35
C LYS A 149 16.98 16.39 -13.66
N LYS A 150 17.49 15.30 -14.23
CA LYS A 150 18.26 15.30 -15.48
C LYS A 150 17.38 15.10 -16.71
N SER A 151 16.38 14.23 -16.63
CA SER A 151 15.55 13.81 -17.77
C SER A 151 14.34 14.71 -18.01
N SER A 152 13.71 15.24 -16.95
CA SER A 152 12.54 16.11 -17.02
C SER A 152 12.54 17.15 -15.88
N PRO A 153 13.20 18.31 -16.06
CA PRO A 153 13.28 19.34 -15.02
C PRO A 153 11.92 19.89 -14.56
N THR A 154 10.92 19.90 -15.46
CA THR A 154 9.55 20.35 -15.14
C THR A 154 8.89 19.39 -14.15
N ASP A 155 8.91 18.09 -14.43
CA ASP A 155 8.32 17.09 -13.53
C ASP A 155 9.08 17.03 -12.20
N TYR A 156 10.40 17.19 -12.24
CA TYR A 156 11.21 17.31 -11.03
C TYR A 156 10.73 18.47 -10.14
N ILE A 157 10.46 19.65 -10.70
CA ILE A 157 9.94 20.80 -9.94
C ILE A 157 8.56 20.49 -9.35
N THR A 158 7.67 19.91 -10.15
CA THR A 158 6.32 19.54 -9.70
C THR A 158 6.36 18.56 -8.54
N VAL A 159 7.16 17.51 -8.64
CA VAL A 159 7.34 16.53 -7.55
C VAL A 159 7.99 17.21 -6.34
N SER A 160 9.04 18.01 -6.54
CA SER A 160 9.74 18.73 -5.45
C SER A 160 8.80 19.60 -4.63
N GLN A 161 7.86 20.29 -5.28
CA GLN A 161 6.88 21.16 -4.63
C GLN A 161 5.83 20.40 -3.83
N GLY A 162 5.59 19.12 -4.16
CA GLY A 162 4.66 18.25 -3.45
C GLY A 162 5.27 17.52 -2.25
N ILE A 163 6.61 17.52 -2.09
CA ILE A 163 7.26 16.83 -0.97
C ILE A 163 7.10 17.66 0.31
N ILE A 164 6.35 17.11 1.27
CA ILE A 164 6.17 17.71 2.59
C ILE A 164 7.26 17.17 3.51
N PHE A 165 8.13 18.06 3.99
CA PHE A 165 9.14 17.70 4.97
C PHE A 165 8.60 17.85 6.41
N PRO A 166 8.92 16.93 7.32
CA PRO A 166 8.56 17.08 8.74
C PRO A 166 9.18 18.34 9.34
N ALA A 167 8.47 19.02 10.23
CA ALA A 167 8.99 20.20 10.91
C ALA A 167 10.34 19.92 11.61
N GLY A 168 11.34 20.76 11.35
CA GLY A 168 12.69 20.64 11.95
C GLY A 168 13.59 19.58 11.32
N TRP A 169 13.28 19.10 10.11
CA TRP A 169 14.15 18.18 9.36
C TRP A 169 15.53 18.79 9.09
N GLU A 170 15.61 20.10 8.90
CA GLU A 170 16.87 20.83 8.65
C GLU A 170 17.83 20.71 9.84
N LEU A 171 17.30 20.81 11.06
CA LEU A 171 18.08 20.69 12.29
C LEU A 171 18.68 19.28 12.43
N LYS A 172 17.93 18.25 12.01
CA LYS A 172 18.39 16.85 12.04
C LYS A 172 19.49 16.55 11.02
N ILE A 173 19.50 17.24 9.88
CA ILE A 173 20.58 17.11 8.89
C ILE A 173 21.85 17.77 9.40
N GLN A 174 21.73 18.93 10.05
CA GLN A 174 22.88 19.65 10.60
C GLN A 174 23.51 18.94 11.79
N SER A 175 22.71 18.24 12.62
CA SER A 175 23.22 17.46 13.76
C SER A 175 23.86 16.12 13.41
N ASN A 176 23.71 15.65 12.17
CA ASN A 176 24.30 14.40 11.66
C ASN A 176 25.60 14.61 10.87
N LYS A 177 26.21 15.80 10.97
CA LYS A 177 27.56 16.08 10.45
C LYS A 177 28.64 15.76 11.47
#